data_AF-A0A550CB17-F1
#
_entry.id   AF-A0A550CB17-F1
#
_cell.length_a   1.000
_cell.length_b   1.000
_cell.length_c   1.000
_cell.angle_alpha   90.00
_cell.angle_beta   90.00
_cell.angle_gamma   90.00
#
_symmetry.space_group_name_H-M   'P 1'
#
loop_
_entity.id
_entity.type
_entity.pdbx_description
1 polymer ?
#
loop_
_entity_poly.entity_id
_entity_poly.type
_entity_poly.pdbx_seq_one_letter_code
_entity_poly.pdbx_strand_id
1 'polypeptide(L)'
;MILPDTCDDLLCSCMTPRELFRYSLTCRDGRRAVTSYRQRAYNLKKTMGRFMSGDEVDRFQLLQSETGTVISGSVALQYLGRYDFTASDLDIYTEHRYAEQVCDFLVGLGYHYQPRTNQHLSFTAQLTRDEVQGAHLGGFMMPGAYSSNSMCGAYNFVKPNNDDVVIQLITARIAVMDIILDFHSTVVMNVITHRNAYSLYPYETFEERRALTARKTPARREQVAFAKYRERGWRIRSSVNASEAFDPTQEFSEGTRRVGDEMTWVLPLDQTGRHGALAIDTLPGNSWYLIYLERFLSDSGREMRSYAKMMRQRVVLEGDEWRQAYTFATDAHYTAFRAEIQRIQPDESRQTDADVVCAVEASYRKIIVTNEDDESDDDFSVILQAVSDYERHIFRRYSNVDEAE
;
A
#
# COMPACT_ATOMS: atom_id res chain seq x y z
N MET A 1 0.33 32.05 28.21
CA MET A 1 1.66 31.41 28.34
C MET A 1 1.73 30.32 27.30
N ILE A 2 2.67 30.37 26.36
CA ILE A 2 2.81 29.32 25.35
C ILE A 2 3.58 28.17 26.01
N LEU A 3 2.91 27.03 26.20
CA LEU A 3 3.56 25.82 26.72
C LEU A 3 4.55 25.25 25.68
N PRO A 4 5.56 24.47 26.10
CA PRO A 4 6.47 23.81 25.17
C PRO A 4 5.72 22.90 24.19
N ASP A 5 6.24 22.79 22.96
CA ASP A 5 5.62 22.05 21.86
C ASP A 5 5.46 20.53 22.10
N THR A 6 6.06 20.00 23.18
CA THR A 6 6.01 18.59 23.59
C THR A 6 5.06 18.32 24.76
N CYS A 7 4.42 19.36 25.32
CA CYS A 7 3.59 19.24 26.52
C CYS A 7 2.43 18.24 26.34
N ASP A 8 1.86 18.18 25.14
CA ASP A 8 0.70 17.35 24.82
C ASP A 8 1.07 15.97 24.24
N ASP A 9 2.36 15.62 24.17
CA ASP A 9 2.82 14.39 23.51
C ASP A 9 2.24 13.13 24.15
N LEU A 10 2.16 13.10 25.49
CA LEU A 10 1.58 11.97 26.22
C LEU A 10 0.08 11.82 25.91
N LEU A 11 -0.67 12.92 25.87
CA LEU A 11 -2.08 12.91 25.52
C LEU A 11 -2.29 12.43 24.07
N CYS A 12 -1.54 13.03 23.13
CA CYS A 12 -1.62 12.70 21.71
C CYS A 12 -1.18 11.25 21.42
N SER A 13 -0.28 10.69 22.23
CA SER A 13 0.17 9.29 22.09
C SER A 13 -0.91 8.26 22.39
N CYS A 14 -1.90 8.62 23.21
CA CYS A 14 -3.02 7.74 23.56
C CYS A 14 -4.16 7.77 22.53
N MET A 15 -4.16 8.77 21.63
CA MET A 15 -5.24 8.98 20.65
C MET A 15 -5.03 8.13 19.40
N THR A 16 -6.09 7.63 18.78
CA THR A 16 -6.07 7.06 17.43
C THR A 16 -5.80 8.14 16.36
N PRO A 17 -5.44 7.78 15.11
CA PRO A 17 -5.36 8.76 14.02
C PRO A 17 -6.61 9.65 13.88
N ARG A 18 -7.82 9.07 13.98
CA ARG A 18 -9.07 9.83 13.93
C ARG A 18 -9.26 10.77 15.13
N GLU A 19 -8.90 10.32 16.32
CA GLU A 19 -8.99 11.14 17.53
C GLU A 19 -8.02 12.33 17.47
N LEU A 20 -6.78 12.12 17.01
CA LEU A 20 -5.83 13.20 16.76
C LEU A 20 -6.38 14.21 15.76
N PHE A 21 -6.97 13.72 14.67
CA PHE A 21 -7.59 14.59 13.68
C PHE A 21 -8.71 15.42 14.30
N ARG A 22 -9.66 14.80 14.99
CA ARG A 22 -10.75 15.50 15.68
C ARG A 22 -10.23 16.51 16.69
N TYR A 23 -9.22 16.15 17.47
CA TYR A 23 -8.59 17.06 18.43
C TYR A 23 -7.98 18.28 17.73
N SER A 24 -7.35 18.09 16.58
CA SER A 24 -6.79 19.19 15.77
C SER A 24 -7.83 20.17 15.21
N LEU A 25 -9.10 19.76 15.14
CA LEU A 25 -10.20 20.60 14.67
C LEU A 25 -10.86 21.42 15.78
N THR A 26 -10.61 21.09 17.06
CA THR A 26 -11.29 21.74 18.18
C THR A 26 -10.89 23.21 18.37
N CYS A 27 -9.61 23.53 18.24
CA CYS A 27 -9.08 24.89 18.38
C CYS A 27 -7.69 25.03 17.73
N ARG A 28 -7.19 26.27 17.66
CA ARG A 28 -5.85 26.57 17.11
C ARG A 28 -4.71 25.90 17.90
N ASP A 29 -4.83 25.84 19.23
CA ASP A 29 -3.83 25.22 20.09
C ASP A 29 -3.82 23.70 19.89
N GLY A 30 -4.99 23.06 19.84
CA GLY A 30 -5.11 21.63 19.50
C GLY A 30 -4.54 21.31 18.12
N ARG A 31 -4.80 22.16 17.11
CA ARG A 31 -4.18 22.04 15.78
C ARG A 31 -2.66 22.08 15.88
N ARG A 32 -2.10 23.08 16.56
CA ARG A 32 -0.65 23.23 16.74
C ARG A 32 -0.05 22.03 17.47
N ALA A 33 -0.67 21.59 18.57
CA ALA A 33 -0.22 20.45 19.37
C ALA A 33 -0.17 19.17 18.52
N VAL A 34 -1.24 18.87 17.77
CA VAL A 34 -1.28 17.70 16.89
C VAL A 34 -0.28 17.79 15.76
N THR A 35 -0.16 18.93 15.07
CA THR A 35 0.85 19.11 14.00
C THR A 35 2.26 18.89 14.52
N SER A 36 2.58 19.48 15.67
CA SER A 36 3.87 19.32 16.34
C SER A 36 4.14 17.87 16.74
N TYR A 37 3.17 17.23 17.39
CA TYR A 37 3.26 15.82 17.80
C TYR A 37 3.47 14.89 16.60
N ARG A 38 2.73 15.09 15.50
CA ARG A 38 2.81 14.24 14.30
C ARG A 38 4.22 14.21 13.70
N GLN A 39 4.93 15.35 13.67
CA GLN A 39 6.30 15.41 13.17
C GLN A 39 7.26 14.51 13.97
N ARG A 40 7.04 14.36 15.27
CA ARG A 40 7.83 13.48 16.14
C ARG A 40 7.34 12.03 16.11
N ALA A 41 6.03 11.84 16.07
CA ALA A 41 5.38 10.54 16.17
C ALA A 41 5.58 9.70 14.90
N TYR A 42 5.56 10.33 13.72
CA TYR A 42 5.70 9.67 12.43
C TYR A 42 7.13 9.77 11.87
N ASN A 43 8.10 9.38 12.68
CA ASN A 43 9.52 9.42 12.32
C ASN A 43 9.98 8.06 11.76
N LEU A 44 10.12 7.97 10.43
CA LEU A 44 10.51 6.73 9.76
C LEU A 44 11.90 6.25 10.16
N LYS A 45 12.86 7.17 10.35
CA LYS A 45 14.23 6.84 10.81
C LYS A 45 14.22 6.18 12.18
N LYS A 46 13.35 6.64 13.08
CA LYS A 46 13.15 6.01 14.39
C LYS A 46 12.55 4.60 14.24
N THR A 47 11.52 4.44 13.42
CA THR A 47 10.88 3.13 13.18
C THR A 47 11.84 2.13 12.54
N MET A 48 12.70 2.57 11.62
CA MET A 48 13.67 1.72 10.93
C MET A 48 14.98 1.52 11.68
N GLY A 49 15.20 2.20 12.82
CA GLY A 49 16.49 2.28 13.53
C GLY A 49 17.10 0.94 13.94
N ARG A 50 16.30 -0.13 14.03
CA ARG A 50 16.80 -1.50 14.27
C ARG A 50 17.52 -2.10 13.05
N PHE A 51 17.12 -1.71 11.85
CA PHE A 51 17.60 -2.26 10.58
C PHE A 51 18.65 -1.33 9.95
N MET A 52 18.37 -0.04 9.93
CA MET A 52 19.16 0.98 9.23
C MET A 52 19.37 2.20 10.13
N SER A 53 20.58 2.76 10.10
CA SER A 53 20.87 4.09 10.65
C SER A 53 20.11 5.18 9.88
N GLY A 54 20.03 6.40 10.45
CA GLY A 54 19.31 7.50 9.81
C GLY A 54 19.79 7.83 8.39
N ASP A 55 21.10 7.81 8.16
CA ASP A 55 21.70 8.06 6.83
C ASP A 55 21.46 6.88 5.87
N GLU A 56 21.36 5.66 6.38
CA GLU A 56 21.00 4.47 5.59
C GLU A 56 19.54 4.51 5.17
N VAL A 57 18.63 5.03 6.01
CA VAL A 57 17.23 5.25 5.65
C VAL A 57 17.10 6.28 4.52
N ASP A 58 17.86 7.38 4.57
CA ASP A 58 17.87 8.38 3.49
C ASP A 58 18.33 7.77 2.16
N ARG A 59 19.40 6.95 2.19
CA ARG A 59 19.86 6.22 1.00
C ARG A 59 18.87 5.17 0.53
N PHE A 60 18.16 4.52 1.45
CA PHE A 60 17.11 3.57 1.11
C PHE A 60 15.93 4.28 0.43
N GLN A 61 15.49 5.44 0.91
CA GLN A 61 14.44 6.22 0.23
C GLN A 61 14.84 6.64 -1.19
N LEU A 62 16.13 6.92 -1.44
CA LEU A 62 16.63 7.13 -2.80
C LEU A 62 16.47 5.86 -3.65
N LEU A 63 16.92 4.71 -3.16
CA LEU A 63 16.73 3.42 -3.85
C LEU A 63 15.24 3.13 -4.13
N GLN A 64 14.36 3.40 -3.16
CA GLN A 64 12.91 3.24 -3.32
C GLN A 64 12.38 4.11 -4.47
N SER A 65 12.89 5.34 -4.62
CA SER A 65 12.47 6.24 -5.70
C SER A 65 12.91 5.78 -7.10
N GLU A 66 14.06 5.11 -7.18
CA GLU A 66 14.67 4.61 -8.42
C GLU A 66 14.06 3.28 -8.87
N THR A 67 13.80 2.39 -7.92
CA THR A 67 13.39 0.99 -8.18
C THR A 67 11.91 0.73 -7.94
N GLY A 68 11.19 1.69 -7.35
CA GLY A 68 9.83 1.46 -6.89
C GLY A 68 9.72 0.52 -5.69
N THR A 69 10.83 0.19 -5.03
CA THR A 69 10.83 -0.67 -3.84
C THR A 69 10.01 -0.02 -2.71
N VAL A 70 9.22 -0.83 -2.00
CA VAL A 70 8.38 -0.37 -0.89
C VAL A 70 8.59 -1.19 0.36
N ILE A 71 8.33 -0.60 1.53
CA ILE A 71 8.20 -1.34 2.80
C ILE A 71 6.73 -1.70 2.97
N SER A 72 6.45 -2.90 3.46
CA SER A 72 5.08 -3.27 3.86
C SER A 72 5.10 -4.19 5.08
N GLY A 73 4.03 -4.97 5.29
CA GLY A 73 3.94 -5.92 6.39
C GLY A 73 3.89 -5.25 7.76
N SER A 74 4.60 -5.84 8.72
CA SER A 74 4.43 -5.45 10.13
C SER A 74 5.07 -4.09 10.48
N VAL A 75 6.14 -3.69 9.79
CA VAL A 75 6.80 -2.40 9.98
C VAL A 75 5.92 -1.25 9.48
N ALA A 76 5.29 -1.41 8.31
CA ALA A 76 4.37 -0.39 7.79
C ALA A 76 3.15 -0.20 8.71
N LEU A 77 2.58 -1.30 9.21
CA LEU A 77 1.52 -1.27 10.22
C LEU A 77 1.97 -0.57 11.51
N GLN A 78 3.19 -0.86 11.98
CA GLN A 78 3.77 -0.25 13.17
C GLN A 78 3.91 1.27 13.02
N TYR A 79 4.45 1.72 11.88
CA TYR A 79 4.67 3.14 11.57
C TYR A 79 3.36 3.93 11.57
N LEU A 80 2.38 3.50 10.77
CA LEU A 80 1.10 4.19 10.62
C LEU A 80 0.26 4.14 11.91
N GLY A 81 0.26 3.00 12.60
CA GLY A 81 -0.50 2.81 13.82
C GLY A 81 0.16 3.34 15.08
N ARG A 82 1.43 3.81 15.01
CA ARG A 82 2.26 4.21 16.15
C ARG A 82 2.31 3.13 17.25
N TYR A 83 2.39 1.86 16.85
CA TYR A 83 2.38 0.74 17.78
C TYR A 83 3.76 0.44 18.35
N ASP A 84 3.80 -0.02 19.60
CA ASP A 84 5.03 -0.29 20.35
C ASP A 84 5.43 -1.77 20.37
N PHE A 85 4.96 -2.56 19.40
CA PHE A 85 5.46 -3.93 19.23
C PHE A 85 6.77 -3.92 18.45
N THR A 86 7.72 -4.76 18.84
CA THR A 86 8.94 -4.97 18.05
C THR A 86 8.63 -5.84 16.83
N ALA A 87 8.85 -5.32 15.63
CA ALA A 87 8.83 -6.12 14.41
C ALA A 87 10.04 -7.08 14.39
N SER A 88 9.78 -8.35 14.06
CA SER A 88 10.80 -9.39 13.93
C SER A 88 11.71 -9.17 12.73
N ASP A 89 11.12 -8.64 11.65
CA ASP A 89 11.67 -8.56 10.31
C ASP A 89 11.21 -7.28 9.63
N LEU A 90 12.02 -6.79 8.70
CA LEU A 90 11.67 -5.73 7.76
C LEU A 90 11.36 -6.36 6.40
N ASP A 91 10.09 -6.32 6.01
CA ASP A 91 9.66 -6.80 4.68
C ASP A 91 9.73 -5.66 3.67
N ILE A 92 10.59 -5.82 2.66
CA ILE A 92 10.66 -4.93 1.49
C ILE A 92 10.23 -5.67 0.22
N TYR A 93 9.52 -4.96 -0.64
CA TYR A 93 8.91 -5.52 -1.85
C TYR A 93 9.39 -4.74 -3.06
N THR A 94 9.83 -5.43 -4.09
CA THR A 94 10.33 -4.83 -5.34
C THR A 94 9.92 -5.68 -6.53
N GLU A 95 9.94 -5.14 -7.73
CA GLU A 95 9.78 -5.96 -8.95
C GLU A 95 11.01 -6.82 -9.17
N HIS A 96 10.81 -8.03 -9.70
CA HIS A 96 11.89 -9.00 -9.83
C HIS A 96 13.11 -8.47 -10.60
N ARG A 97 12.89 -7.61 -11.61
CA ARG A 97 13.96 -6.95 -12.38
C ARG A 97 14.88 -6.04 -11.55
N TYR A 98 14.43 -5.50 -10.43
CA TYR A 98 15.23 -4.65 -9.54
C TYR A 98 15.88 -5.41 -8.38
N ALA A 99 15.68 -6.73 -8.30
CA ALA A 99 16.13 -7.53 -7.16
C ALA A 99 17.66 -7.50 -6.97
N GLU A 100 18.43 -7.50 -8.05
CA GLU A 100 19.90 -7.39 -7.98
C GLU A 100 20.34 -6.04 -7.45
N GLN A 101 19.76 -4.94 -7.94
CA GLN A 101 20.07 -3.59 -7.46
C GLN A 101 19.75 -3.43 -5.95
N VAL A 102 18.63 -3.99 -5.50
CA VAL A 102 18.26 -3.99 -4.08
C VAL A 102 19.20 -4.88 -3.27
N CYS A 103 19.62 -6.03 -3.80
CA CYS A 103 20.62 -6.89 -3.16
C CYS A 103 21.96 -6.15 -2.99
N ASP A 104 22.47 -5.51 -4.04
CA ASP A 104 23.72 -4.74 -4.00
C ASP A 104 23.66 -3.63 -2.96
N PHE A 105 22.52 -2.94 -2.85
CA PHE A 105 22.29 -1.96 -1.81
C PHE A 105 22.40 -2.58 -0.40
N LEU A 106 21.70 -3.69 -0.14
CA LEU A 106 21.71 -4.36 1.16
C LEU A 106 23.12 -4.87 1.52
N VAL A 107 23.85 -5.43 0.55
CA VAL A 107 25.24 -5.83 0.72
C VAL A 107 26.13 -4.64 1.03
N GLY A 108 25.91 -3.49 0.39
CA GLY A 108 26.56 -2.22 0.70
C GLY A 108 26.28 -1.69 2.11
N LEU A 109 25.17 -2.11 2.74
CA LEU A 109 24.86 -1.85 4.15
C LEU A 109 25.47 -2.88 5.11
N GLY A 110 26.22 -3.86 4.59
CA GLY A 110 26.83 -4.94 5.37
C GLY A 110 25.88 -6.11 5.68
N TYR A 111 24.73 -6.20 5.02
CA TYR A 111 23.92 -7.42 5.07
C TYR A 111 24.49 -8.50 4.14
N HIS A 112 24.20 -9.76 4.43
CA HIS A 112 24.50 -10.87 3.53
C HIS A 112 23.26 -11.72 3.30
N TYR A 113 23.16 -12.24 2.08
CA TYR A 113 22.12 -13.19 1.71
C TYR A 113 22.25 -14.46 2.56
N GLN A 114 21.17 -14.85 3.21
CA GLN A 114 21.05 -16.07 3.99
C GLN A 114 20.02 -16.99 3.32
N PRO A 115 20.45 -18.02 2.57
CA PRO A 115 19.54 -18.91 1.86
C PRO A 115 18.72 -19.75 2.84
N ARG A 116 17.44 -19.96 2.52
CA ARG A 116 16.60 -20.96 3.18
C ARG A 116 17.02 -22.37 2.75
N THR A 117 16.57 -23.39 3.49
CA THR A 117 16.96 -24.80 3.26
C THR A 117 16.71 -25.32 1.84
N ASN A 118 15.76 -24.73 1.11
CA ASN A 118 15.39 -25.09 -0.26
C ASN A 118 15.91 -24.11 -1.33
N GLN A 119 16.70 -23.09 -0.94
CA GLN A 119 17.25 -22.08 -1.83
C GLN A 119 18.70 -22.38 -2.18
N HIS A 120 19.12 -21.91 -3.35
CA HIS A 120 20.50 -21.98 -3.79
C HIS A 120 21.39 -21.06 -2.94
N LEU A 121 22.66 -21.45 -2.73
CA LEU A 121 23.58 -20.70 -1.86
C LEU A 121 23.95 -19.31 -2.42
N SER A 122 24.07 -19.21 -3.73
CA SER A 122 24.25 -17.94 -4.43
C SER A 122 22.89 -17.27 -4.69
N PHE A 123 22.78 -16.00 -4.29
CA PHE A 123 21.60 -15.15 -4.52
C PHE A 123 21.25 -15.06 -6.01
N THR A 124 22.22 -14.68 -6.85
CA THR A 124 22.03 -14.56 -8.31
C THR A 124 21.50 -15.85 -8.92
N ALA A 125 22.10 -16.99 -8.57
CA ALA A 125 21.64 -18.28 -9.09
C ALA A 125 20.24 -18.67 -8.58
N GLN A 126 19.87 -18.27 -7.35
CA GLN A 126 18.50 -18.44 -6.86
C GLN A 126 17.52 -17.51 -7.59
N LEU A 127 17.92 -16.25 -7.85
CA LEU A 127 17.11 -15.27 -8.57
C LEU A 127 16.79 -15.77 -9.98
N THR A 128 17.79 -16.18 -10.76
CA THR A 128 17.61 -16.77 -12.10
C THR A 128 16.71 -18.01 -12.07
N ARG A 129 16.85 -18.86 -11.04
CA ARG A 129 15.98 -20.04 -10.88
C ARG A 129 14.52 -19.65 -10.69
N ASP A 130 14.26 -18.64 -9.85
CA ASP A 130 12.90 -18.16 -9.57
C ASP A 130 12.29 -17.46 -10.80
N GLU A 131 13.10 -16.75 -11.59
CA GLU A 131 12.72 -16.17 -12.87
C GLU A 131 12.25 -17.24 -13.86
N VAL A 132 13.08 -18.27 -14.08
CA VAL A 132 12.78 -19.38 -15.01
C VAL A 132 11.55 -20.16 -14.58
N GLN A 133 11.47 -20.54 -13.30
CA GLN A 133 10.28 -21.23 -12.76
C GLN A 133 9.03 -20.36 -12.90
N GLY A 134 9.21 -19.06 -12.75
CA GLY A 134 8.22 -18.04 -12.99
C GLY A 134 7.69 -17.97 -14.41
N ALA A 135 8.58 -17.92 -15.39
CA ALA A 135 8.25 -17.91 -16.81
C ALA A 135 7.49 -19.18 -17.22
N HIS A 136 7.90 -20.35 -16.71
CA HIS A 136 7.20 -21.61 -16.96
C HIS A 136 5.76 -21.57 -16.44
N LEU A 137 5.51 -21.03 -15.24
CA LEU A 137 4.15 -20.89 -14.71
C LEU A 137 3.33 -19.81 -15.46
N GLY A 138 3.98 -18.75 -15.94
CA GLY A 138 3.36 -17.70 -16.76
C GLY A 138 2.89 -18.22 -18.14
N GLY A 139 3.66 -19.11 -18.77
CA GLY A 139 3.32 -19.70 -20.07
C GLY A 139 2.09 -20.64 -20.07
N PHE A 140 1.62 -21.06 -18.90
CA PHE A 140 0.38 -21.85 -18.74
C PHE A 140 -0.82 -21.00 -18.27
N MET A 141 -0.69 -19.68 -18.15
CA MET A 141 -1.79 -18.81 -17.76
C MET A 141 -2.77 -18.61 -18.92
N MET A 142 -3.93 -19.25 -18.84
CA MET A 142 -5.07 -18.94 -19.72
C MET A 142 -5.56 -17.50 -19.45
N PRO A 143 -6.02 -16.76 -20.47
CA PRO A 143 -6.72 -15.49 -20.27
C PRO A 143 -7.87 -15.70 -19.27
N GLY A 144 -7.85 -15.01 -18.13
CA GLY A 144 -8.86 -15.14 -17.07
C GLY A 144 -8.56 -16.10 -15.91
N ALA A 145 -7.41 -16.80 -15.91
CA ALA A 145 -7.01 -17.65 -14.78
C ALA A 145 -6.32 -16.85 -13.65
N TYR A 146 -7.08 -16.45 -12.63
CA TYR A 146 -6.59 -15.75 -11.44
C TYR A 146 -5.84 -16.68 -10.48
N SER A 147 -4.59 -17.01 -10.81
CA SER A 147 -3.66 -17.67 -9.90
C SER A 147 -3.04 -16.66 -8.92
N SER A 148 -3.01 -17.04 -7.64
CA SER A 148 -2.54 -16.24 -6.49
C SER A 148 -1.01 -16.25 -6.31
N ASN A 149 -0.26 -16.22 -7.41
CA ASN A 149 1.19 -16.44 -7.41
C ASN A 149 1.98 -15.21 -7.88
N SER A 150 1.59 -14.06 -7.33
CA SER A 150 2.16 -12.73 -7.61
C SER A 150 3.61 -12.58 -7.12
N MET A 151 4.02 -13.39 -6.13
CA MET A 151 5.38 -13.45 -5.61
C MET A 151 6.26 -14.36 -6.47
N CYS A 152 7.45 -13.87 -6.84
CA CYS A 152 8.47 -14.65 -7.53
C CYS A 152 9.43 -15.33 -6.53
N GLY A 153 9.84 -14.62 -5.48
CA GLY A 153 10.83 -15.09 -4.52
C GLY A 153 10.80 -14.29 -3.22
N ALA A 154 11.39 -14.87 -2.16
CA ALA A 154 11.58 -14.24 -0.86
C ALA A 154 12.96 -14.61 -0.32
N TYR A 155 13.78 -13.61 -0.07
CA TYR A 155 15.21 -13.74 0.20
C TYR A 155 15.53 -13.09 1.54
N ASN A 156 16.20 -13.80 2.43
CA ASN A 156 16.57 -13.27 3.73
C ASN A 156 17.96 -12.61 3.63
N PHE A 157 18.09 -11.44 4.23
CA PHE A 157 19.33 -10.71 4.40
C PHE A 157 19.56 -10.45 5.89
N VAL A 158 20.71 -10.85 6.41
CA VAL A 158 21.04 -10.71 7.84
C VAL A 158 22.37 -9.98 8.03
N LYS A 159 22.55 -9.31 9.16
CA LYS A 159 23.85 -8.70 9.52
C LYS A 159 24.75 -9.74 10.17
N PRO A 160 26.07 -9.75 9.88
CA PRO A 160 27.01 -10.59 10.62
C PRO A 160 26.90 -10.34 12.13
N ASN A 161 26.80 -11.40 12.92
CA ASN A 161 26.69 -11.36 14.39
C ASN A 161 25.39 -10.72 14.93
N ASN A 162 24.36 -10.56 14.09
CA ASN A 162 23.04 -10.10 14.53
C ASN A 162 21.93 -10.77 13.71
N ASP A 163 21.80 -12.08 13.89
CA ASP A 163 20.84 -12.92 13.18
C ASP A 163 19.38 -12.59 13.55
N ASP A 164 19.17 -11.84 14.63
CA ASP A 164 17.85 -11.34 15.07
C ASP A 164 17.36 -10.12 14.27
N VAL A 165 18.16 -9.58 13.35
CA VAL A 165 17.79 -8.47 12.47
C VAL A 165 17.79 -8.96 11.03
N VAL A 166 16.59 -9.30 10.55
CA VAL A 166 16.39 -9.81 9.19
C VAL A 166 15.68 -8.77 8.34
N ILE A 167 16.24 -8.49 7.16
CA ILE A 167 15.52 -7.83 6.06
C ILE A 167 15.10 -8.92 5.09
N GLN A 168 13.81 -9.03 4.82
CA GLN A 168 13.29 -9.91 3.78
C GLN A 168 13.06 -9.11 2.51
N LEU A 169 13.75 -9.48 1.44
CA LEU A 169 13.49 -9.00 0.09
C LEU A 169 12.50 -9.93 -0.59
N ILE A 170 11.29 -9.43 -0.86
CA ILE A 170 10.26 -10.15 -1.59
C ILE A 170 10.15 -9.54 -2.99
N THR A 171 10.25 -10.38 -4.02
CA THR A 171 10.17 -9.91 -5.41
C THR A 171 8.82 -10.23 -6.04
N ALA A 172 8.22 -9.24 -6.69
CA ALA A 172 7.00 -9.35 -7.47
C ALA A 172 7.28 -9.82 -8.89
N ARG A 173 6.42 -10.70 -9.38
CA ARG A 173 6.46 -11.19 -10.76
C ARG A 173 6.04 -10.12 -11.77
N ILE A 174 5.02 -9.35 -11.42
CA ILE A 174 4.46 -8.29 -12.27
C ILE A 174 4.49 -6.99 -11.45
N ALA A 175 3.44 -6.68 -10.70
CA ALA A 175 3.38 -5.47 -9.89
C ALA A 175 3.61 -5.78 -8.40
N VAL A 176 4.29 -4.88 -7.68
CA VAL A 176 4.42 -4.98 -6.22
C VAL A 176 3.06 -5.00 -5.53
N MET A 177 2.12 -4.17 -6.00
CA MET A 177 0.76 -4.11 -5.46
C MET A 177 -0.01 -5.42 -5.58
N ASP A 178 0.31 -6.28 -6.56
CA ASP A 178 -0.31 -7.60 -6.61
C ASP A 178 0.04 -8.47 -5.40
N ILE A 179 1.24 -8.34 -4.84
CA ILE A 179 1.62 -9.05 -3.62
C ILE A 179 0.87 -8.47 -2.43
N ILE A 180 0.84 -7.14 -2.32
CA ILE A 180 0.20 -6.44 -1.20
C ILE A 180 -1.28 -6.82 -1.11
N LEU A 181 -1.99 -6.81 -2.24
CA LEU A 181 -3.41 -7.17 -2.33
C LEU A 181 -3.67 -8.68 -2.13
N ASP A 182 -2.63 -9.53 -2.20
CA ASP A 182 -2.69 -10.97 -1.93
C ASP A 182 -2.30 -11.37 -0.49
N PHE A 183 -2.01 -10.39 0.37
CA PHE A 183 -1.73 -10.62 1.79
C PHE A 183 -2.87 -11.38 2.49
N HIS A 184 -2.52 -12.10 3.56
CA HIS A 184 -3.46 -12.95 4.30
C HIS A 184 -4.68 -12.19 4.85
N SER A 185 -4.53 -10.90 5.18
CA SER A 185 -5.63 -10.03 5.59
C SER A 185 -5.31 -8.55 5.41
N THR A 186 -6.34 -7.71 5.42
CA THR A 186 -6.23 -6.25 5.25
C THR A 186 -5.38 -5.53 6.30
N VAL A 187 -5.17 -6.12 7.48
CA VAL A 187 -4.37 -5.53 8.58
C VAL A 187 -2.96 -5.12 8.16
N VAL A 188 -2.37 -5.82 7.19
CA VAL A 188 -1.00 -5.57 6.69
C VAL A 188 -0.98 -4.90 5.33
N MET A 189 -2.12 -4.50 4.77
CA MET A 189 -2.18 -3.79 3.49
C MET A 189 -1.87 -2.30 3.67
N ASN A 190 -0.65 -2.07 4.16
CA ASN A 190 -0.07 -0.76 4.39
C ASN A 190 1.29 -0.72 3.71
N VAL A 191 1.62 0.38 3.05
CA VAL A 191 2.81 0.50 2.20
C VAL A 191 3.55 1.78 2.54
N ILE A 192 4.88 1.75 2.62
CA ILE A 192 5.71 2.95 2.75
C ILE A 192 6.62 3.03 1.52
N THR A 193 6.46 4.09 0.74
CA THR A 193 7.29 4.42 -0.43
C THR A 193 8.42 5.36 -0.01
N HIS A 194 9.17 5.91 -0.98
CA HIS A 194 10.12 6.99 -0.67
C HIS A 194 9.41 8.28 -0.22
N ARG A 195 8.16 8.48 -0.63
CA ARG A 195 7.44 9.75 -0.47
C ARG A 195 6.35 9.71 0.59
N ASN A 196 5.58 8.63 0.66
CA ASN A 196 4.38 8.54 1.48
C ASN A 196 4.25 7.17 2.14
N ALA A 197 3.54 7.13 3.26
CA ALA A 197 2.96 5.92 3.79
C ALA A 197 1.46 5.86 3.47
N TYR A 198 0.98 4.68 3.11
CA TYR A 198 -0.37 4.41 2.69
C TYR A 198 -0.98 3.31 3.55
N SER A 199 -2.25 3.47 3.92
CA SER A 199 -3.08 2.37 4.41
C SER A 199 -4.31 2.26 3.53
N LEU A 200 -4.56 1.08 2.97
CA LEU A 200 -5.68 0.87 2.06
C LEU A 200 -7.03 0.70 2.80
N TYR A 201 -6.96 0.35 4.09
CA TYR A 201 -8.11 0.12 4.98
C TYR A 201 -7.86 0.73 6.37
N PRO A 202 -7.63 2.05 6.47
CA PRO A 202 -7.19 2.70 7.70
C PRO A 202 -8.24 2.74 8.81
N TYR A 203 -9.50 3.02 8.50
CA TYR A 203 -10.57 3.04 9.49
C TYR A 203 -10.72 1.65 10.12
N GLU A 204 -10.76 0.61 9.29
CA GLU A 204 -10.91 -0.75 9.78
C GLU A 204 -9.69 -1.21 10.59
N THR A 205 -8.50 -0.88 10.10
CA THR A 205 -7.24 -1.32 10.70
C THR A 205 -6.91 -0.60 11.99
N PHE A 206 -7.01 0.74 12.02
CA PHE A 206 -6.50 1.56 13.13
C PHE A 206 -7.58 1.99 14.12
N GLU A 207 -8.82 2.23 13.66
CA GLU A 207 -9.93 2.66 14.51
C GLU A 207 -10.69 1.45 15.07
N GLU A 208 -11.22 0.60 14.19
CA GLU A 208 -12.03 -0.55 14.59
C GLU A 208 -11.19 -1.76 15.05
N ARG A 209 -9.87 -1.73 14.81
CA ARG A 209 -8.93 -2.85 15.03
C ARG A 209 -9.52 -4.17 14.52
N ARG A 210 -10.04 -4.16 13.29
CA ARG A 210 -10.50 -5.37 12.60
C ARG A 210 -9.87 -5.47 11.23
N ALA A 211 -9.87 -6.69 10.69
CA ALA A 211 -9.31 -6.95 9.38
C ALA A 211 -10.08 -8.06 8.69
N LEU A 212 -10.09 -8.00 7.36
CA LEU A 212 -10.78 -8.97 6.53
C LEU A 212 -9.76 -9.92 5.91
N THR A 213 -10.04 -11.23 5.95
CA THR A 213 -9.17 -12.22 5.29
C THR A 213 -9.32 -12.12 3.77
N ALA A 214 -8.20 -12.12 3.04
CA ALA A 214 -8.22 -12.03 1.58
C ALA A 214 -8.42 -13.38 0.87
N ARG A 215 -8.55 -14.48 1.62
CA ARG A 215 -8.64 -15.85 1.09
C ARG A 215 -9.72 -16.67 1.79
N LYS A 216 -10.47 -17.44 1.01
CA LYS A 216 -11.52 -18.34 1.49
C LYS A 216 -11.01 -19.42 2.45
N THR A 217 -9.88 -20.04 2.11
CA THR A 217 -9.31 -21.16 2.86
C THR A 217 -7.87 -20.86 3.19
N PRO A 218 -7.61 -20.30 4.38
CA PRO A 218 -6.28 -19.87 4.74
C PRO A 218 -5.32 -21.04 4.94
N ALA A 219 -4.11 -20.94 4.39
CA ALA A 219 -3.04 -21.92 4.60
C ALA A 219 -2.55 -21.89 6.06
N ARG A 220 -1.86 -22.94 6.53
CA ARG A 220 -1.31 -23.02 7.89
C ARG A 220 -0.47 -21.79 8.27
N ARG A 221 0.37 -21.29 7.35
CA ARG A 221 1.17 -20.07 7.54
C ARG A 221 0.32 -18.83 7.79
N GLU A 222 -0.85 -18.74 7.15
CA GLU A 222 -1.76 -17.61 7.30
C GLU A 222 -2.49 -17.69 8.64
N GLN A 223 -2.80 -18.90 9.12
CA GLN A 223 -3.35 -19.10 10.47
C GLN A 223 -2.37 -18.64 11.55
N VAL A 224 -1.07 -18.88 11.38
CA VAL A 224 -0.02 -18.36 12.27
C VAL A 224 0.00 -16.82 12.24
N ALA A 225 -0.07 -16.23 11.05
CA ALA A 225 -0.15 -14.76 10.91
C ALA A 225 -1.42 -14.19 11.59
N PHE A 226 -2.58 -14.85 11.45
CA PHE A 226 -3.79 -14.43 12.15
C PHE A 226 -3.67 -14.55 13.66
N ALA A 227 -3.04 -15.60 14.18
CA ALA A 227 -2.79 -15.72 15.62
C ALA A 227 -1.93 -14.56 16.12
N LYS A 228 -0.83 -14.25 15.41
CA LYS A 228 0.05 -13.09 15.68
C LYS A 228 -0.74 -11.77 15.75
N TYR A 229 -1.61 -11.48 14.78
CA TYR A 229 -2.36 -10.21 14.80
C TYR A 229 -3.54 -10.21 15.78
N ARG A 230 -4.14 -11.36 16.10
CA ARG A 230 -5.13 -11.46 17.20
C ARG A 230 -4.51 -11.16 18.55
N GLU A 231 -3.33 -11.71 18.83
CA GLU A 231 -2.59 -11.43 20.05
C GLU A 231 -2.25 -9.94 20.20
N ARG A 232 -2.01 -9.25 19.08
CA ARG A 232 -1.79 -7.80 19.04
C ARG A 232 -3.08 -6.96 19.06
N GLY A 233 -4.24 -7.60 19.21
CA GLY A 233 -5.53 -6.93 19.42
C GLY A 233 -6.45 -6.79 18.20
N TRP A 234 -6.11 -7.37 17.05
CA TRP A 234 -6.98 -7.30 15.86
C TRP A 234 -8.02 -8.41 15.79
N ARG A 235 -9.25 -8.03 15.46
CA ARG A 235 -10.34 -8.94 15.15
C ARG A 235 -10.27 -9.36 13.68
N ILE A 236 -9.74 -10.56 13.42
CA ILE A 236 -9.67 -11.11 12.06
C ILE A 236 -11.02 -11.74 11.66
N ARG A 237 -11.67 -11.15 10.66
CA ARG A 237 -12.98 -11.53 10.11
C ARG A 237 -12.80 -12.23 8.77
N SER A 238 -13.61 -13.25 8.52
CA SER A 238 -13.65 -13.93 7.22
C SER A 238 -14.69 -13.36 6.25
N SER A 239 -15.61 -12.54 6.76
CA SER A 239 -16.75 -12.00 6.04
C SER A 239 -17.31 -10.77 6.77
N VAL A 240 -18.13 -10.00 6.06
CA VAL A 240 -18.95 -8.88 6.58
C VAL A 240 -20.43 -9.15 6.28
N ASN A 241 -21.34 -8.36 6.85
CA ASN A 241 -22.78 -8.47 6.54
C ASN A 241 -23.16 -7.78 5.24
N ALA A 242 -24.31 -8.14 4.67
CA ALA A 242 -24.75 -7.58 3.40
C ALA A 242 -24.90 -6.05 3.46
N SER A 243 -25.43 -5.52 4.56
CA SER A 243 -25.53 -4.06 4.76
C SER A 243 -24.17 -3.37 4.71
N GLU A 244 -23.12 -3.98 5.25
CA GLU A 244 -21.75 -3.44 5.23
C GLU A 244 -21.08 -3.65 3.85
N ALA A 245 -21.28 -4.83 3.25
CA ALA A 245 -20.72 -5.18 1.93
C ALA A 245 -21.28 -4.29 0.81
N PHE A 246 -22.48 -3.72 0.96
CA PHE A 246 -23.12 -2.89 -0.06
C PHE A 246 -23.31 -1.43 0.36
N ASP A 247 -22.73 -1.02 1.50
CA ASP A 247 -22.73 0.38 1.93
C ASP A 247 -21.48 1.07 1.37
N PRO A 248 -21.59 1.96 0.37
CA PRO A 248 -20.44 2.61 -0.26
C PRO A 248 -19.67 3.52 0.70
N THR A 249 -20.19 3.76 1.92
CA THR A 249 -19.54 4.51 3.01
C THR A 249 -18.65 3.66 3.92
N GLN A 250 -18.56 2.34 3.71
CA GLN A 250 -17.62 1.44 4.41
C GLN A 250 -16.37 1.10 3.58
N GLU A 251 -15.22 0.89 4.24
CA GLU A 251 -13.99 0.49 3.53
C GLU A 251 -14.05 -0.95 3.00
N PHE A 252 -14.84 -1.80 3.67
CA PHE A 252 -15.16 -3.16 3.25
C PHE A 252 -16.40 -3.24 2.34
N SER A 253 -16.80 -2.14 1.72
CA SER A 253 -17.82 -2.18 0.69
C SER A 253 -17.30 -2.83 -0.59
N GLU A 254 -18.16 -3.59 -1.26
CA GLU A 254 -17.93 -4.07 -2.61
C GLU A 254 -17.77 -2.88 -3.56
N GLY A 255 -16.74 -2.92 -4.40
CA GLY A 255 -16.53 -1.87 -5.37
C GLY A 255 -15.08 -1.65 -5.76
N THR A 256 -14.90 -0.65 -6.61
CA THR A 256 -13.58 -0.20 -7.05
C THR A 256 -12.90 0.59 -5.96
N ARG A 257 -11.64 0.26 -5.70
CA ARG A 257 -10.74 0.95 -4.80
C ARG A 257 -9.45 1.30 -5.55
N ARG A 258 -8.79 2.38 -5.15
CA ARG A 258 -7.48 2.76 -5.69
C ARG A 258 -6.59 3.31 -4.60
N VAL A 259 -5.28 3.21 -4.80
CA VAL A 259 -4.32 3.83 -3.88
C VAL A 259 -4.51 5.34 -3.93
N GLY A 260 -4.86 5.94 -2.79
CA GLY A 260 -5.10 7.37 -2.69
C GLY A 260 -6.55 7.79 -2.98
N ASP A 261 -7.49 6.84 -3.05
CA ASP A 261 -8.92 7.18 -2.94
C ASP A 261 -9.27 7.78 -1.58
N GLU A 262 -10.50 8.27 -1.48
CA GLU A 262 -11.10 8.87 -0.28
C GLU A 262 -11.21 7.90 0.93
N MET A 263 -10.95 6.61 0.72
CA MET A 263 -10.88 5.59 1.78
C MET A 263 -9.44 5.15 2.06
N THR A 264 -8.44 5.71 1.39
CA THR A 264 -7.02 5.44 1.61
C THR A 264 -6.44 6.52 2.50
N TRP A 265 -5.77 6.12 3.58
CA TRP A 265 -5.01 7.09 4.37
C TRP A 265 -3.63 7.28 3.76
N VAL A 266 -3.36 8.49 3.29
CA VAL A 266 -2.04 8.93 2.80
C VAL A 266 -1.37 9.80 3.86
N LEU A 267 -0.19 9.38 4.30
CA LEU A 267 0.65 10.10 5.25
C LEU A 267 1.96 10.49 4.57
N PRO A 268 2.19 11.78 4.28
CA PRO A 268 3.46 12.24 3.73
C PRO A 268 4.62 11.95 4.67
N LEU A 269 5.71 11.43 4.11
CA LEU A 269 6.96 11.27 4.84
C LEU A 269 7.73 12.59 4.86
N ASP A 270 8.55 12.78 5.89
CA ASP A 270 9.47 13.92 5.95
C ASP A 270 10.44 13.87 4.75
N GLN A 271 10.33 14.88 3.89
CA GLN A 271 11.19 15.05 2.71
C GLN A 271 12.33 16.07 2.96
N THR A 272 12.56 16.49 4.21
CA THR A 272 13.61 17.46 4.52
C THR A 272 15.00 16.90 4.16
N GLY A 273 15.69 17.54 3.22
CA GLY A 273 17.00 17.12 2.70
C GLY A 273 17.09 17.15 1.17
N ARG A 274 18.11 16.48 0.58
CA ARG A 274 18.33 16.36 -0.89
C ARG A 274 17.24 15.58 -1.63
N HIS A 275 16.12 15.26 -0.95
CA HIS A 275 15.09 14.32 -1.35
C HIS A 275 13.79 14.99 -1.85
N GLY A 276 13.65 16.31 -1.71
CA GLY A 276 12.47 17.03 -2.22
C GLY A 276 12.29 17.00 -3.75
N ALA A 277 13.32 16.60 -4.49
CA ALA A 277 13.31 16.42 -5.94
C ALA A 277 13.16 14.95 -6.39
N LEU A 278 12.86 14.03 -5.45
CA LEU A 278 12.66 12.62 -5.78
C LEU A 278 11.49 12.46 -6.76
N ALA A 279 11.61 11.43 -7.60
CA ALA A 279 10.67 11.14 -8.66
C ALA A 279 9.24 10.94 -8.14
N ILE A 280 8.23 11.08 -9.03
CA ILE A 280 6.82 10.92 -8.66
C ILE A 280 6.58 9.57 -7.97
N ASP A 281 5.69 9.56 -6.98
CA ASP A 281 5.24 8.33 -6.33
C ASP A 281 4.31 7.59 -7.30
N THR A 282 4.68 6.38 -7.66
CA THR A 282 3.98 5.55 -8.64
C THR A 282 2.88 4.71 -7.99
N LEU A 283 2.85 4.58 -6.66
CA LEU A 283 1.87 3.75 -5.98
C LEU A 283 0.40 4.15 -6.28
N PRO A 284 0.03 5.45 -6.35
CA PRO A 284 -1.30 5.91 -6.75
C PRO A 284 -1.80 5.40 -8.11
N GLY A 285 -0.89 4.92 -8.97
CA GLY A 285 -1.24 4.29 -10.25
C GLY A 285 -2.00 2.95 -10.13
N ASN A 286 -2.15 2.41 -8.92
CA ASN A 286 -2.68 1.07 -8.68
C ASN A 286 -4.10 1.07 -8.13
N SER A 287 -4.88 0.09 -8.56
CA SER A 287 -6.28 -0.10 -8.18
C SER A 287 -6.69 -1.56 -8.18
N TRP A 288 -7.83 -1.82 -7.54
CA TRP A 288 -8.42 -3.15 -7.42
C TRP A 288 -9.93 -3.05 -7.22
N TYR A 289 -10.62 -4.17 -7.41
CA TYR A 289 -12.04 -4.31 -7.11
C TYR A 289 -12.20 -5.28 -5.93
N LEU A 290 -12.79 -4.81 -4.84
CA LEU A 290 -13.17 -5.68 -3.73
C LEU A 290 -14.52 -6.32 -4.05
N ILE A 291 -14.58 -7.65 -4.09
CA ILE A 291 -15.82 -8.41 -4.34
C ILE A 291 -16.05 -9.46 -3.26
N TYR A 292 -17.33 -9.75 -3.01
CA TYR A 292 -17.77 -10.79 -2.09
C TYR A 292 -18.30 -12.00 -2.85
N LEU A 293 -17.63 -13.15 -2.72
CA LEU A 293 -18.03 -14.39 -3.42
C LEU A 293 -18.88 -15.29 -2.49
N GLU A 294 -20.14 -15.56 -2.85
CA GLU A 294 -21.23 -16.14 -2.03
C GLU A 294 -21.05 -17.57 -1.43
N ARG A 295 -21.87 -17.89 -0.41
CA ARG A 295 -22.92 -18.94 -0.46
C ARG A 295 -24.20 -18.59 0.35
N PHE A 296 -25.36 -18.93 -0.24
CA PHE A 296 -26.75 -18.70 0.19
C PHE A 296 -27.19 -19.26 1.56
N LEU A 297 -28.39 -18.80 1.97
CA LEU A 297 -29.17 -19.09 3.19
C LEU A 297 -29.22 -20.57 3.59
N SER A 298 -29.14 -20.84 4.90
CA SER A 298 -29.55 -22.13 5.47
C SER A 298 -31.07 -22.19 5.67
N ASP A 299 -31.65 -23.39 5.69
CA ASP A 299 -33.06 -23.68 6.03
C ASP A 299 -33.50 -23.14 7.42
N SER A 300 -32.56 -22.62 8.21
CA SER A 300 -32.79 -22.00 9.52
C SER A 300 -32.93 -20.46 9.48
N GLY A 301 -32.91 -19.84 8.29
CA GLY A 301 -32.96 -18.38 8.13
C GLY A 301 -31.68 -17.65 8.56
N ARG A 302 -30.61 -18.38 8.93
CA ARG A 302 -29.28 -17.80 9.16
C ARG A 302 -28.53 -17.73 7.83
N GLU A 303 -28.32 -16.50 7.39
CA GLU A 303 -27.46 -16.12 6.26
C GLU A 303 -25.99 -16.07 6.71
N MET A 304 -25.07 -16.52 5.85
CA MET A 304 -23.72 -15.96 5.61
C MET A 304 -22.72 -17.02 5.19
N ARG A 305 -21.99 -16.72 4.10
CA ARG A 305 -20.53 -16.49 4.10
C ARG A 305 -20.09 -16.07 2.71
N SER A 306 -19.95 -14.78 2.46
CA SER A 306 -19.15 -14.29 1.35
C SER A 306 -17.73 -13.96 1.84
N TYR A 307 -16.72 -14.51 1.19
CA TYR A 307 -15.33 -14.14 1.49
C TYR A 307 -14.92 -13.02 0.53
N ALA A 308 -14.19 -12.04 1.05
CA ALA A 308 -13.66 -10.97 0.22
C ALA A 308 -12.54 -11.49 -0.68
N LYS A 309 -12.53 -10.98 -1.90
CA LYS A 309 -11.44 -11.15 -2.86
C LYS A 309 -11.13 -9.81 -3.51
N MET A 310 -9.85 -9.50 -3.60
CA MET A 310 -9.37 -8.32 -4.32
C MET A 310 -9.00 -8.72 -5.73
N MET A 311 -9.85 -8.36 -6.68
CA MET A 311 -9.67 -8.61 -8.09
C MET A 311 -8.92 -7.46 -8.72
N ARG A 312 -8.03 -7.76 -9.68
CA ARG A 312 -7.36 -6.76 -10.49
C ARG A 312 -6.87 -7.38 -11.78
N GLN A 313 -6.75 -6.54 -12.78
CA GLN A 313 -6.00 -6.82 -13.99
C GLN A 313 -4.55 -6.46 -13.78
N ARG A 314 -3.69 -7.29 -14.35
CA ARG A 314 -2.24 -7.11 -14.31
C ARG A 314 -1.81 -6.66 -15.68
N VAL A 315 -1.11 -5.54 -15.74
CA VAL A 315 -0.49 -5.10 -16.98
C VAL A 315 0.98 -5.50 -16.89
N VAL A 316 1.37 -6.42 -17.77
CA VAL A 316 2.78 -6.69 -18.04
C VAL A 316 3.21 -5.67 -19.07
N LEU A 317 4.21 -4.86 -18.72
CA LEU A 317 4.75 -3.88 -19.64
C LEU A 317 5.73 -4.57 -20.57
N GLU A 318 5.54 -4.42 -21.87
CA GLU A 318 6.57 -4.76 -22.85
C GLU A 318 7.54 -3.56 -22.92
N GLY A 319 8.65 -3.62 -22.16
CA GLY A 319 9.70 -2.60 -22.16
C GLY A 319 10.14 -2.12 -20.77
N ASP A 320 11.37 -1.62 -20.68
CA ASP A 320 12.01 -1.14 -19.45
C ASP A 320 11.58 0.29 -19.01
N GLU A 321 10.53 0.84 -19.60
CA GLU A 321 10.35 2.30 -19.63
C GLU A 321 9.68 2.90 -18.40
N TRP A 322 8.76 2.17 -17.74
CA TRP A 322 8.13 2.64 -16.49
C TRP A 322 8.78 2.00 -15.28
N ARG A 323 8.86 2.72 -14.16
CA ARG A 323 9.50 2.23 -12.94
C ARG A 323 8.74 1.08 -12.28
N GLN A 324 7.43 0.96 -12.52
CA GLN A 324 6.63 -0.15 -12.01
C GLN A 324 5.55 -0.57 -13.00
N ALA A 325 5.12 -1.83 -12.91
CA ALA A 325 3.87 -2.35 -13.43
C ALA A 325 2.70 -1.94 -12.52
N TYR A 326 1.52 -1.83 -13.11
CA TYR A 326 0.33 -1.30 -12.45
C TYR A 326 -0.81 -2.32 -12.45
N THR A 327 -1.64 -2.25 -11.41
CA THR A 327 -2.88 -3.02 -11.31
C THR A 327 -4.10 -2.16 -11.60
N PHE A 328 -5.06 -2.71 -12.36
CA PHE A 328 -6.31 -2.04 -12.70
C PHE A 328 -7.51 -2.77 -12.13
N ALA A 329 -8.47 -2.07 -11.53
CA ALA A 329 -9.65 -2.68 -10.92
C ALA A 329 -10.49 -3.50 -11.92
N THR A 330 -10.64 -3.01 -13.16
CA THR A 330 -11.43 -3.66 -14.22
C THR A 330 -10.82 -3.44 -15.61
N ASP A 331 -11.29 -4.19 -16.62
CA ASP A 331 -10.98 -3.97 -18.05
C ASP A 331 -11.27 -2.55 -18.50
N ALA A 332 -12.35 -1.96 -18.00
CA ALA A 332 -12.74 -0.60 -18.34
C ALA A 332 -11.71 0.42 -17.85
N HIS A 333 -11.20 0.25 -16.62
CA HIS A 333 -10.15 1.11 -16.06
C HIS A 333 -8.85 1.01 -16.87
N TYR A 334 -8.45 -0.21 -17.24
CA TYR A 334 -7.28 -0.40 -18.09
C TYR A 334 -7.46 0.25 -19.48
N THR A 335 -8.62 0.05 -20.10
CA THR A 335 -8.92 0.61 -21.43
C THR A 335 -8.92 2.14 -21.41
N ALA A 336 -9.56 2.74 -20.40
CA ALA A 336 -9.57 4.19 -20.22
C ALA A 336 -8.17 4.75 -19.96
N PHE A 337 -7.37 4.07 -19.13
CA PHE A 337 -5.97 4.42 -18.90
C PHE A 337 -5.15 4.40 -20.20
N ARG A 338 -5.27 3.34 -21.01
CA ARG A 338 -4.56 3.23 -22.30
C ARG A 338 -4.94 4.35 -23.25
N ALA A 339 -6.21 4.75 -23.28
CA ALA A 339 -6.65 5.89 -24.08
C ALA A 339 -6.05 7.22 -23.57
N GLU A 340 -6.01 7.43 -22.24
CA GLU A 340 -5.46 8.65 -21.66
C GLU A 340 -3.94 8.77 -21.81
N ILE A 341 -3.20 7.69 -21.58
CA ILE A 341 -1.73 7.76 -21.72
C ILE A 341 -1.32 8.00 -23.16
N GLN A 342 -2.02 7.39 -24.12
CA GLN A 342 -1.80 7.64 -25.55
C GLN A 342 -2.14 9.09 -25.94
N ARG A 343 -3.09 9.72 -25.25
CA ARG A 343 -3.46 11.13 -25.47
C ARG A 343 -2.42 12.08 -24.87
N ILE A 344 -1.91 11.77 -23.68
CA ILE A 344 -0.91 12.59 -22.96
C ILE A 344 0.45 12.52 -23.67
N GLN A 345 0.89 11.30 -24.01
CA GLN A 345 2.13 11.04 -24.70
C GLN A 345 1.93 9.90 -25.72
N PRO A 346 1.68 10.23 -26.99
CA PRO A 346 1.43 9.24 -28.03
C PRO A 346 2.64 8.37 -28.40
N ASP A 347 3.86 8.86 -28.15
CA ASP A 347 5.10 8.10 -28.38
C ASP A 347 5.37 7.25 -27.13
N GLU A 348 5.08 5.94 -27.21
CA GLU A 348 5.25 5.01 -26.08
C GLU A 348 6.66 5.12 -25.47
N SER A 349 7.70 5.26 -26.31
CA SER A 349 9.09 5.36 -25.87
C SER A 349 9.47 6.60 -25.07
N ARG A 350 8.55 7.57 -24.97
CA ARG A 350 8.73 8.82 -24.23
C ARG A 350 7.81 8.93 -23.03
N GLN A 351 6.98 7.92 -22.78
CA GLN A 351 6.06 7.93 -21.64
C GLN A 351 6.86 7.86 -20.34
N THR A 352 6.65 8.84 -19.48
CA THR A 352 7.26 8.91 -18.14
C THR A 352 6.29 8.41 -17.08
N ASP A 353 6.78 8.07 -15.88
CA ASP A 353 5.88 7.73 -14.77
C ASP A 353 4.94 8.89 -14.39
N ALA A 354 5.32 10.13 -14.66
CA ALA A 354 4.44 11.28 -14.45
C ALA A 354 3.26 11.24 -15.42
N ASP A 355 3.50 10.91 -16.69
CA ASP A 355 2.45 10.71 -17.68
C ASP A 355 1.53 9.55 -17.27
N VAL A 356 2.11 8.45 -16.77
CA VAL A 356 1.35 7.29 -16.29
C VAL A 356 0.44 7.66 -15.13
N VAL A 357 0.96 8.30 -14.08
CA VAL A 357 0.15 8.72 -12.92
C VAL A 357 -0.94 9.71 -13.34
N CYS A 358 -0.63 10.67 -14.23
CA CYS A 358 -1.63 11.58 -14.78
C CYS A 358 -2.72 10.86 -15.58
N ALA A 359 -2.33 9.89 -16.41
CA ALA A 359 -3.26 9.08 -17.19
C ALA A 359 -4.16 8.22 -16.30
N VAL A 360 -3.61 7.64 -15.23
CA VAL A 360 -4.41 6.91 -14.23
C VAL A 360 -5.44 7.86 -13.62
N GLU A 361 -5.02 8.98 -13.02
CA GLU A 361 -5.95 9.95 -12.43
C GLU A 361 -7.06 10.39 -13.41
N ALA A 362 -6.69 10.72 -14.64
CA ALA A 362 -7.64 11.12 -15.68
C ALA A 362 -8.63 9.99 -16.04
N SER A 363 -8.15 8.75 -16.14
CA SER A 363 -8.99 7.59 -16.48
C SER A 363 -10.04 7.30 -15.41
N TYR A 364 -9.68 7.44 -14.13
CA TYR A 364 -10.61 7.25 -13.01
C TYR A 364 -11.70 8.31 -13.00
N ARG A 365 -11.34 9.57 -13.22
CA ARG A 365 -12.33 10.66 -13.32
C ARG A 365 -13.33 10.41 -14.44
N LYS A 366 -12.84 10.01 -15.63
CA LYS A 366 -13.72 9.72 -16.78
C LYS A 366 -14.73 8.61 -16.47
N ILE A 367 -14.28 7.50 -15.87
CA ILE A 367 -15.15 6.37 -15.56
C ILE A 367 -16.21 6.76 -14.52
N ILE A 368 -15.85 7.56 -13.53
CA ILE A 368 -16.79 8.06 -12.51
C ILE A 368 -17.84 8.97 -13.18
N VAL A 369 -17.40 9.96 -13.97
CA VAL A 369 -18.30 10.91 -14.65
C VAL A 369 -19.22 10.22 -15.65
N THR A 370 -18.74 9.22 -16.41
CA THR A 370 -19.60 8.47 -17.34
C THR A 370 -20.66 7.61 -16.65
N ASN A 371 -20.53 7.35 -15.35
CA ASN A 371 -21.54 6.65 -14.55
C ASN A 371 -22.52 7.60 -13.85
N GLU A 372 -22.29 8.91 -13.89
CA GLU A 372 -23.12 9.95 -13.24
C GLU A 372 -23.93 10.80 -14.24
N ASP A 373 -24.00 10.38 -15.51
CA ASP A 373 -24.72 10.98 -16.66
C ASP A 373 -24.10 12.24 -17.30
N ASP A 374 -24.44 12.46 -18.59
CA ASP A 374 -24.32 13.70 -19.38
C ASP A 374 -24.05 14.97 -18.55
N GLU A 375 -22.88 15.62 -18.72
CA GLU A 375 -22.72 17.05 -19.06
C GLU A 375 -21.27 17.58 -18.86
N SER A 376 -20.68 17.94 -20.01
CA SER A 376 -19.75 19.05 -20.31
C SER A 376 -18.40 19.26 -19.60
N ASP A 377 -17.46 19.65 -20.45
CA ASP A 377 -16.02 19.91 -20.34
C ASP A 377 -15.57 21.14 -19.50
N ASP A 378 -14.26 21.10 -19.24
CA ASP A 378 -13.29 22.17 -18.95
C ASP A 378 -13.17 22.73 -17.52
N ASP A 379 -11.98 22.53 -16.91
CA ASP A 379 -10.97 23.59 -16.76
C ASP A 379 -9.66 23.07 -16.09
N PHE A 380 -8.50 23.26 -16.73
CA PHE A 380 -7.17 22.87 -16.24
C PHE A 380 -6.70 23.71 -15.03
N SER A 381 -7.40 24.80 -14.70
CA SER A 381 -7.18 25.59 -13.48
C SER A 381 -7.55 24.81 -12.19
N VAL A 382 -8.37 23.76 -12.33
CA VAL A 382 -8.73 22.82 -11.27
C VAL A 382 -7.56 21.92 -10.88
N ILE A 383 -6.48 21.78 -11.66
CA ILE A 383 -5.39 20.83 -11.35
C ILE A 383 -4.51 21.31 -10.18
N LEU A 384 -4.23 22.62 -10.08
CA LEU A 384 -3.51 23.19 -8.92
C LEU A 384 -4.41 23.28 -7.68
N GLN A 385 -5.70 23.57 -7.90
CA GLN A 385 -6.69 23.52 -6.83
C GLN A 385 -6.95 22.08 -6.38
N ALA A 386 -6.87 21.09 -7.26
CA ALA A 386 -7.02 19.66 -6.98
C ALA A 386 -5.81 19.09 -6.24
N VAL A 387 -4.59 19.61 -6.40
CA VAL A 387 -3.45 19.22 -5.54
C VAL A 387 -3.63 19.79 -4.11
N SER A 388 -4.12 21.03 -3.98
CA SER A 388 -4.49 21.61 -2.68
C SER A 388 -5.76 20.99 -2.07
N ASP A 389 -6.67 20.54 -2.92
CA ASP A 389 -7.92 19.87 -2.57
C ASP A 389 -7.71 18.38 -2.39
N TYR A 390 -6.63 17.77 -2.88
CA TYR A 390 -6.17 16.40 -2.60
C TYR A 390 -5.65 16.33 -1.17
N GLU A 391 -4.84 17.32 -0.73
CA GLU A 391 -4.46 17.47 0.68
C GLU A 391 -5.67 17.77 1.60
N ARG A 392 -6.73 18.42 1.08
CA ARG A 392 -8.00 18.67 1.78
C ARG A 392 -9.00 17.50 1.70
N HIS A 393 -8.97 16.68 0.64
CA HIS A 393 -9.87 15.53 0.38
C HIS A 393 -9.44 14.26 1.12
N ILE A 394 -8.14 14.12 1.42
CA ILE A 394 -7.59 13.00 2.21
C ILE A 394 -8.27 12.86 3.60
N PHE A 395 -9.07 13.83 4.02
CA PHE A 395 -9.78 13.85 5.31
C PHE A 395 -11.32 13.80 5.22
N ARG A 396 -11.94 13.82 4.03
CA ARG A 396 -13.40 14.02 3.89
C ARG A 396 -14.26 12.86 4.42
N ARG A 397 -13.76 11.62 4.44
CA ARG A 397 -14.50 10.51 5.07
C ARG A 397 -14.33 10.43 6.60
N TYR A 398 -13.37 11.18 7.16
CA TYR A 398 -13.23 11.35 8.61
C TYR A 398 -14.11 12.48 9.17
N SER A 399 -14.67 13.32 8.30
CA SER A 399 -15.70 14.32 8.59
C SER A 399 -17.09 13.78 8.27
N ASN A 400 -17.78 13.16 9.23
CA ASN A 400 -19.25 13.15 9.22
C ASN A 400 -19.73 14.57 9.53
N VAL A 401 -19.53 15.49 8.59
CA VAL A 401 -20.07 16.84 8.66
C VAL A 401 -20.80 17.03 7.34
N ASP A 402 -22.10 16.77 7.37
CA ASP A 402 -23.01 17.52 6.52
C ASP A 402 -22.78 18.99 6.86
N GLU A 403 -22.33 19.77 5.88
CA GLU A 403 -22.20 21.22 6.01
C GLU A 403 -23.60 21.79 6.27
N ALA A 404 -23.87 22.14 7.52
CA ALA A 404 -24.89 23.11 7.89
C ALA A 404 -24.18 24.45 8.12
N GLU A 405 -24.33 25.32 7.12
CA GLU A 405 -24.12 26.80 7.04
C GLU A 405 -22.99 27.45 7.84
#